data_AF-A0A4Q1AGE1-F1
#
_entry.id   AF-A0A4Q1AGE1-F1
#
_cell.length_a   1.000
_cell.length_b   1.000
_cell.length_c   1.000
_cell.angle_alpha   90.00
_cell.angle_beta   90.00
_cell.angle_gamma   90.00
#
_symmetry.space_group_name_H-M   'P 1'
#
loop_
_entity.id
_entity.type
_entity.pdbx_description
1 polymer ?
#
loop_
_entity_poly.entity_id
_entity_poly.type
_entity_poly.pdbx_seq_one_letter_code
_entity_poly.pdbx_strand_id
1 'polypeptide(L)' 'MIANDIKNNIVSHLGENLVVSHYSTDNEIRDLIGRTINYIKIISEKDKEEIIESSLVSIRERIDKSSIYS' A
#
# COMPACT_ATOMS: atom_id res chain seq x y z
N MET A 1 8.85 14.93 7.11
CA MET A 1 7.39 14.75 7.09
C MET A 1 6.85 15.35 5.82
N ILE A 2 6.29 14.51 4.97
CA ILE A 2 5.52 14.97 3.81
C ILE A 2 4.15 15.52 4.26
N ALA A 3 3.52 16.32 3.41
CA ALA A 3 2.14 16.75 3.67
C ALA A 3 1.21 15.52 3.73
N ASN A 4 0.27 15.52 4.68
CA ASN A 4 -0.69 14.43 4.88
C ASN A 4 -1.47 14.11 3.60
N ASP A 5 -1.80 15.11 2.78
CA ASP A 5 -2.51 14.91 1.52
C ASP A 5 -1.70 14.08 0.52
N ILE A 6 -0.39 14.28 0.45
CA ILE A 6 0.51 13.48 -0.40
C ILE A 6 0.52 12.04 0.10
N LYS A 7 0.60 11.84 1.43
CA LYS A 7 0.57 10.52 2.04
C LYS A 7 -0.72 9.78 1.70
N ASN A 8 -1.86 10.44 1.89
CA ASN A 8 -3.18 9.86 1.62
C ASN A 8 -3.37 9.53 0.14
N ASN A 9 -2.86 10.38 -0.77
CA ASN A 9 -2.90 10.11 -2.20
C ASN A 9 -2.07 8.89 -2.59
N ILE A 10 -0.88 8.71 -2.00
CA ILE A 10 -0.05 7.52 -2.23
C ILE A 10 -0.78 6.27 -1.74
N VAL A 11 -1.33 6.31 -0.52
CA VAL A 11 -2.07 5.18 0.06
C VAL A 11 -3.29 4.80 -0.78
N SER A 12 -4.11 5.77 -1.20
CA SER A 12 -5.27 5.52 -2.07
C SER A 12 -4.82 4.94 -3.42
N HIS A 13 -3.81 5.53 -4.05
CA HIS A 13 -3.33 5.05 -5.34
C HIS A 13 -2.80 3.61 -5.28
N LEU A 14 -2.01 3.27 -4.25
CA LEU A 14 -1.52 1.91 -4.02
C LEU A 14 -2.66 0.95 -3.69
N GLY A 15 -3.58 1.35 -2.80
CA GLY A 15 -4.74 0.56 -2.41
C GLY A 15 -5.63 0.17 -3.59
N GLU A 16 -5.85 1.09 -4.51
CA GLU A 16 -6.74 0.91 -5.66
C GLU A 16 -6.06 0.22 -6.85
N ASN A 17 -4.77 0.47 -7.08
CA ASN A 17 -4.12 0.13 -8.35
C ASN A 17 -2.96 -0.85 -8.24
N LEU A 18 -2.41 -1.10 -7.03
CA LEU A 18 -1.32 -2.06 -6.91
C LEU A 18 -1.84 -3.46 -7.25
N VAL A 19 -1.25 -4.09 -8.25
CA VAL A 19 -1.63 -5.45 -8.68
C VAL A 19 -1.01 -6.44 -7.72
N VAL A 20 -1.88 -7.20 -7.05
CA VAL A 20 -1.49 -8.16 -6.02
C VAL A 20 -2.29 -9.45 -6.24
N SER A 21 -1.65 -10.60 -6.07
CA SER A 21 -2.35 -11.88 -6.10
C SER A 21 -3.26 -12.02 -4.88
N HIS A 22 -4.44 -12.62 -5.05
CA HIS A 22 -5.31 -12.97 -3.93
C HIS A 22 -4.59 -13.83 -2.88
N TYR A 23 -3.64 -14.67 -3.31
CA TYR A 23 -2.88 -15.57 -2.44
C TYR A 23 -1.63 -14.95 -1.82
N SER A 24 -1.31 -13.69 -2.13
CA SER A 24 -0.14 -13.03 -1.55
C SER A 24 -0.30 -12.89 -0.03
N THR A 25 0.77 -13.12 0.70
CA THR A 25 0.90 -12.91 2.14
C THR A 25 1.11 -11.43 2.48
N ASP A 26 0.86 -11.03 3.72
CA ASP A 26 1.04 -9.63 4.13
C ASP A 26 2.48 -9.16 3.91
N ASN A 27 3.46 -10.04 4.17
CA ASN A 27 4.87 -9.72 4.00
C ASN A 27 5.23 -9.49 2.52
N GLU A 28 4.70 -10.30 1.61
CA GLU A 28 4.90 -10.08 0.17
C GLU A 28 4.27 -8.75 -0.30
N ILE A 29 3.11 -8.39 0.25
CA ILE A 29 2.45 -7.12 -0.06
C ILE A 29 3.26 -5.94 0.51
N ARG A 30 3.73 -6.04 1.76
CA ARG A 30 4.59 -5.03 2.39
C ARG A 30 5.87 -4.81 1.58
N ASP A 31 6.54 -5.89 1.18
CA ASP A 31 7.77 -5.82 0.38
C ASP A 31 7.51 -5.15 -0.97
N LEU A 32 6.39 -5.47 -1.62
CA LEU A 32 6.00 -4.86 -2.89
C LEU A 32 5.71 -3.36 -2.74
N ILE A 33 4.93 -2.96 -1.72
CA ILE A 33 4.67 -1.55 -1.42
C ILE A 33 5.98 -0.82 -1.13
N GLY A 34 6.81 -1.39 -0.26
CA GLY A 34 8.10 -0.84 0.13
C GLY A 34 9.00 -0.58 -1.08
N ARG A 35 9.14 -1.56 -1.98
CA ARG A 35 9.87 -1.39 -3.25
C ARG A 35 9.29 -0.29 -4.12
N THR A 36 7.96 -0.22 -4.22
CA THR A 36 7.26 0.79 -5.02
C THR A 36 7.54 2.20 -4.53
N ILE A 37 7.43 2.45 -3.22
CA ILE A 37 7.60 3.79 -2.65
C ILE A 37 9.06 4.17 -2.43
N ASN A 38 9.99 3.21 -2.44
CA ASN A 38 11.41 3.48 -2.20
C ASN A 38 12.02 4.43 -3.24
N TYR A 39 11.45 4.50 -4.45
CA TYR A 39 11.88 5.42 -5.50
C TYR A 39 11.46 6.88 -5.25
N ILE A 40 10.56 7.11 -4.29
CA ILE A 40 10.03 8.44 -3.97
C ILE A 40 10.92 9.09 -2.90
N LYS A 41 11.95 9.82 -3.36
CA LYS A 41 12.98 10.43 -2.49
C LYS A 41 12.46 11.45 -1.46
N ILE A 42 11.26 12.00 -1.65
CA ILE A 42 10.69 13.02 -0.76
C ILE A 42 10.09 12.43 0.52
N ILE A 43 9.88 11.10 0.57
CA ILE A 43 9.25 10.40 1.70
C ILE A 43 10.33 9.99 2.71
N SER A 44 10.17 10.40 3.97
CA SER A 44 11.08 9.97 5.04
C SER A 44 10.83 8.50 5.42
N GLU A 45 11.81 7.81 6.00
CA GLU A 45 11.66 6.40 6.41
C GLU A 45 10.46 6.17 7.35
N LYS A 46 10.20 7.11 8.26
CA LYS A 46 9.01 7.07 9.13
C LYS A 46 7.72 7.14 8.30
N ASP A 47 7.66 8.08 7.35
CA ASP A 47 6.47 8.23 6.50
C ASP A 47 6.30 7.00 5.58
N LYS A 48 7.39 6.33 5.17
CA LYS A 48 7.33 5.10 4.37
C LYS A 48 6.66 3.97 5.14
N GLU A 49 7.01 3.77 6.41
CA GLU A 49 6.41 2.72 7.25
C GLU A 49 4.90 2.95 7.44
N GLU A 50 4.49 4.19 7.69
CA GLU A 50 3.06 4.55 7.77
C GLU A 50 2.31 4.29 6.45
N ILE A 51 2.93 4.61 5.30
CA ILE A 51 2.36 4.34 3.98
C ILE A 51 2.23 2.83 3.73
N ILE A 52 3.23 2.04 4.10
CA ILE A 52 3.22 0.58 3.94
C ILE A 52 2.03 -0.02 4.69
N GLU A 53 1.89 0.28 5.99
CA GLU A 53 0.81 -0.31 6.79
C GLU A 53 -0.57 0.17 6.34
N SER A 54 -0.73 1.46 6.03
CA SER A 54 -2.01 2.00 5.57
C SER A 54 -2.42 1.41 4.21
N SER A 55 -1.45 1.24 3.30
CA SER A 55 -1.71 0.65 1.98
C SER A 55 -2.02 -0.84 2.08
N LEU A 56 -1.34 -1.58 2.97
CA LEU A 56 -1.61 -3.00 3.21
C LEU A 56 -3.07 -3.22 3.64
N VAL A 57 -3.56 -2.44 4.59
CA VAL A 57 -4.95 -2.53 5.06
C VAL A 57 -5.92 -2.33 3.89
N SER A 58 -5.73 -1.26 3.12
CA SER A 58 -6.59 -0.95 1.96
C SER A 58 -6.58 -2.07 0.90
N ILE A 59 -5.41 -2.63 0.60
CA ILE A 59 -5.26 -3.74 -0.35
C ILE A 59 -5.97 -4.99 0.15
N ARG A 60 -5.85 -5.32 1.44
CA ARG A 60 -6.51 -6.49 2.05
C ARG A 60 -8.02 -6.37 2.01
N GLU A 61 -8.56 -5.23 2.41
CA GLU A 61 -10.01 -4.98 2.31
C GLU A 61 -10.53 -5.16 0.87
N ARG A 62 -9.76 -4.73 -0.13
CA ARG A 62 -10.11 -4.92 -1.56
C ARG A 62 -10.05 -6.39 -1.98
N ILE A 63 -9.02 -7.12 -1.57
CA ILE A 63 -8.86 -8.56 -1.86
C ILE A 63 -10.02 -9.36 -1.22
N ASP A 64 -10.35 -9.07 0.04
CA ASP A 64 -11.41 -9.74 0.78
C ASP A 64 -12.79 -9.44 0.20
N LYS A 65 -13.05 -8.17 -0.19
CA LYS A 65 -14.28 -7.80 -0.92
C LYS A 65 -14.40 -8.54 -2.24
N SER A 66 -13.30 -8.76 -2.95
CA SER A 66 -13.30 -9.48 -4.23
C SER A 66 -13.58 -10.98 -4.05
N SER A 67 -13.21 -11.56 -2.91
CA SER A 67 -13.46 -12.96 -2.54
C SER A 67 -14.95 -13.29 -2.36
N ILE A 68 -15.78 -12.31 -1.97
CA ILE A 68 -17.22 -12.51 -1.73
C ILE A 68 -18.00 -12.73 -3.05
N TYR A 69 -17.44 -12.30 -4.17
CA TYR A 69 -18.11 -12.35 -5.49
C TYR A 69 -17.58 -13.45 -6.43
N SER A 70 -16.73 -14.34 -5.93
CA SER A 70 -16.17 -15.51 -6.63
C SER A 70 -16.70 -16.82 -6.06
#